data_AF-A0A1Y3SCC2-F1
#
_entry.id   AF-A0A1Y3SCC2-F1
#
_cell.length_a   1.000
_cell.length_b   1.000
_cell.length_c   1.000
_cell.angle_alpha   90.00
_cell.angle_beta   90.00
_cell.angle_gamma   90.00
#
_symmetry.space_group_name_H-M   'P 1'
#
loop_
_entity.id
_entity.type
_entity.pdbx_description
1 polymer ?
#
loop_
_entity_poly.entity_id
_entity_poly.type
_entity_poly.pdbx_seq_one_letter_code
_entity_poly.pdbx_strand_id
1 'polypeptide(L)'
;MVILFFGITPKDSSKKQTQCKLTPSPGACTAFYFHGEDAQAMFDHWASDPQVTKYLMWPAHSSPDITRQVLQFWVNGYQQDNFYQWLIVPKDLGQPIGSISGMNPNDLLSCVELAYCIGQPWWHQGLTTEAVEGVIRYLFETCDFNRITAKHDTRNPHSGGVMQKCGMTCEGTSLESDYNSQGLCDTVHYAILKRQWERPKDFTEWLVYKNDTQLVQDLFRRLDESRRLTRSQAARVEFLTTVRYIERYLTPVAKILDIGAGAGEYSLYFARKGYQVSALELSEANIAAFRAKLTPEDNIDLAQGNALDLSRYPDNAFDIVLLFGPLYHLHSQANKLRCIQEAKRVCKPDGTLFFAFIANDMVILTMFHEEPDYFLHGAYDKETFRCEDFPFVFHTVDACRELLRQGGVKVLHEVASDGVSELLQDQINAMDAASYAQYLRYHFYTCEKPEHLGASNQPPAVCGKGIGHWAAVRQKRIYLIHQ
;
A
#
# COMPACT_ATOMS: atom_id res chain seq x y z
N MET A 1 -10.18 -3.41 -23.84
CA MET A 1 -9.84 -4.69 -24.50
C MET A 1 -8.69 -4.44 -25.46
N VAL A 2 -7.48 -4.83 -25.09
CA VAL A 2 -6.29 -4.88 -25.96
C VAL A 2 -5.55 -6.16 -25.57
N ILE A 3 -5.10 -6.94 -26.56
CA ILE A 3 -4.47 -8.24 -26.35
C ILE A 3 -2.95 -8.07 -26.33
N LEU A 4 -2.32 -8.53 -25.24
CA LEU A 4 -0.87 -8.64 -25.12
C LEU A 4 -0.38 -9.89 -25.86
N PHE A 5 0.64 -9.76 -26.70
CA PHE A 5 1.36 -10.91 -27.26
C PHE A 5 2.65 -11.13 -26.46
N PHE A 6 2.67 -12.21 -25.66
CA PHE A 6 3.88 -12.68 -24.98
C PHE A 6 4.75 -13.48 -25.94
N GLY A 7 5.96 -12.98 -26.23
CA GLY A 7 7.02 -13.75 -26.85
C GLY A 7 7.83 -14.50 -25.80
N ILE A 8 7.44 -15.74 -25.47
CA ILE A 8 8.25 -16.61 -24.61
C ILE A 8 9.37 -17.23 -25.44
N THR A 9 10.61 -17.13 -24.96
CA THR A 9 11.69 -18.07 -25.32
C THR A 9 12.17 -18.80 -24.06
N PRO A 10 12.15 -20.15 -24.01
CA PRO A 10 12.70 -20.91 -22.91
C PRO A 10 14.24 -20.98 -22.98
N LYS A 11 14.86 -21.57 -21.95
CA LYS A 11 16.31 -21.89 -21.84
C LYS A 11 16.79 -22.95 -22.86
N ASP A 12 16.40 -22.83 -24.13
CA ASP A 12 16.81 -23.70 -25.22
C ASP A 12 17.79 -22.95 -26.13
N SER A 13 19.07 -23.32 -26.04
CA SER A 13 20.19 -22.70 -26.75
C SER A 13 20.15 -22.91 -28.28
N SER A 14 19.11 -23.57 -28.81
CA SER A 14 18.89 -23.79 -30.24
C SER A 14 18.19 -22.63 -30.98
N LYS A 15 17.67 -21.61 -30.28
CA LYS A 15 16.99 -20.44 -30.89
C LYS A 15 17.79 -19.14 -30.81
N LYS A 16 19.01 -19.15 -31.32
CA LYS A 16 19.78 -17.92 -31.57
C LYS A 16 19.06 -17.07 -32.63
N GLN A 17 18.94 -15.77 -32.36
CA GLN A 17 18.29 -14.74 -33.20
C GLN A 17 16.75 -14.82 -33.33
N THR A 18 16.05 -14.45 -32.25
CA THR A 18 14.85 -13.60 -32.40
C THR A 18 15.04 -12.38 -31.51
N GLN A 19 15.26 -11.20 -32.11
CA GLN A 19 15.58 -9.97 -31.38
C GLN A 19 14.35 -9.46 -30.60
N CYS A 20 14.29 -9.75 -29.31
CA CYS A 20 13.33 -9.10 -28.41
C CYS A 20 13.78 -7.66 -28.15
N LYS A 21 13.39 -6.72 -29.03
CA LYS A 21 13.37 -5.30 -28.68
C LYS A 21 12.61 -5.13 -27.37
N LEU A 22 13.16 -4.37 -26.43
CA LEU A 22 12.37 -3.83 -25.32
C LEU A 22 11.19 -3.07 -25.93
N THR A 23 9.97 -3.46 -25.57
CA THR A 23 8.77 -2.78 -26.06
C THR A 23 8.74 -1.35 -25.51
N PRO A 24 8.21 -0.37 -26.28
CA PRO A 24 8.22 1.02 -25.85
C PRO A 24 7.53 1.19 -24.49
N SER A 25 8.23 1.82 -23.55
CA SER A 25 7.58 2.41 -22.37
C SER A 25 6.53 3.43 -22.85
N PRO A 26 5.43 3.67 -22.11
CA PRO A 26 4.48 4.73 -22.46
C PRO A 26 5.09 6.14 -22.52
N GLY A 27 6.22 6.38 -21.85
CA GLY A 27 6.87 7.70 -21.72
C GLY A 27 7.67 8.20 -22.95
N ALA A 28 8.57 9.15 -22.74
CA ALA A 28 9.29 9.89 -23.77
C ALA A 28 10.53 9.16 -24.35
N CYS A 29 11.04 8.12 -23.69
CA CYS A 29 12.23 7.39 -24.11
C CYS A 29 11.97 5.89 -24.32
N THR A 30 12.93 5.19 -24.91
CA THR A 30 12.92 3.74 -25.07
C THR A 30 14.36 3.21 -25.04
N ALA A 31 14.54 2.01 -24.49
CA ALA A 31 15.84 1.36 -24.43
C ALA A 31 16.02 0.38 -25.60
N PHE A 32 17.20 0.38 -26.24
CA PHE A 32 17.49 -0.46 -27.42
C PHE A 32 18.87 -1.11 -27.35
N TYR A 33 19.14 -2.07 -28.24
CA TYR A 33 20.48 -2.65 -28.41
C TYR A 33 21.39 -1.69 -29.19
N PHE A 34 22.70 -1.76 -28.95
CA PHE A 34 23.70 -1.03 -29.71
C PHE A 34 23.89 -1.61 -31.12
N HIS A 35 24.10 -0.75 -32.11
CA HIS A 35 24.54 -1.06 -33.46
C HIS A 35 25.83 -0.30 -33.81
N GLY A 36 26.61 -0.83 -34.76
CA GLY A 36 27.92 -0.25 -35.14
C GLY A 36 27.87 1.24 -35.54
N GLU A 37 26.72 1.68 -36.05
CA GLU A 37 26.43 3.03 -36.52
C GLU A 37 26.25 4.04 -35.37
N ASP A 38 25.86 3.58 -34.18
CA ASP A 38 25.61 4.44 -33.00
C ASP A 38 26.89 5.05 -32.41
N ALA A 39 28.07 4.57 -32.82
CA ALA A 39 29.36 4.96 -32.23
C ALA A 39 29.66 6.47 -32.34
N GLN A 40 29.18 7.13 -33.39
CA GLN A 40 29.37 8.57 -33.55
C GLN A 40 28.48 9.35 -32.56
N ALA A 41 27.17 9.04 -32.52
CA ALA A 41 26.25 9.64 -31.56
C ALA A 41 26.67 9.37 -30.11
N MET A 42 27.15 8.17 -29.78
CA MET A 42 27.70 7.85 -28.46
C MET A 42 28.91 8.74 -28.10
N PHE A 43 29.83 8.95 -29.04
CA PHE A 43 30.97 9.85 -28.81
C PHE A 43 30.50 11.27 -28.56
N ASP A 44 29.69 11.82 -29.47
CA ASP A 44 29.26 13.22 -29.47
C ASP A 44 28.32 13.57 -28.30
N HIS A 45 27.47 12.63 -27.85
CA HIS A 45 26.44 12.91 -26.85
C HIS A 45 26.85 12.65 -25.40
N TRP A 46 27.76 11.71 -25.13
CA TRP A 46 28.18 11.45 -23.74
C TRP A 46 29.59 10.88 -23.54
N ALA A 47 30.12 10.09 -24.46
CA ALA A 47 31.36 9.35 -24.19
C ALA A 47 32.63 10.21 -24.27
N SER A 48 32.61 11.34 -24.98
CA SER A 48 33.72 12.32 -24.99
C SER A 48 33.61 13.39 -23.90
N ASP A 49 32.54 13.40 -23.09
CA ASP A 49 32.26 14.49 -22.14
C ASP A 49 32.85 14.20 -20.74
N PRO A 50 33.86 14.96 -20.28
CA PRO A 50 34.46 14.76 -18.96
C PRO A 50 33.50 15.05 -17.79
N GLN A 51 32.41 15.80 -17.98
CA GLN A 51 31.39 15.99 -16.94
C GLN A 51 30.53 14.73 -16.76
N VAL A 52 30.21 14.04 -17.86
CA VAL A 52 29.47 12.76 -17.80
C VAL A 52 30.35 11.64 -17.25
N THR A 53 31.60 11.53 -17.72
CA THR A 53 32.50 10.46 -17.28
C THR A 53 33.11 10.68 -15.90
N LYS A 54 32.92 11.86 -15.29
CA LYS A 54 33.50 12.25 -13.99
C LYS A 54 33.38 11.17 -12.91
N TYR A 55 32.20 10.56 -12.77
CA TYR A 55 31.92 9.53 -11.76
C TYR A 55 31.86 8.10 -12.32
N LEU A 56 32.29 7.89 -13.56
CA LEU A 56 32.35 6.58 -14.20
C LEU A 56 33.74 5.93 -14.03
N MET A 57 33.79 4.61 -14.11
CA MET A 57 35.02 3.80 -14.01
C MET A 57 35.95 3.92 -15.24
N TRP A 58 35.57 4.72 -16.23
CA TRP A 58 36.30 4.94 -17.47
C TRP A 58 36.37 6.44 -17.81
N PRO A 59 37.50 6.94 -18.35
CA PRO A 59 37.68 8.35 -18.68
C PRO A 59 37.00 8.72 -20.01
N ALA A 60 36.77 10.02 -20.22
CA ALA A 60 36.30 10.55 -21.49
C ALA A 60 37.13 10.03 -22.69
N HIS A 61 36.44 9.52 -23.70
CA HIS A 61 37.04 9.00 -24.92
C HIS A 61 37.73 10.13 -25.69
N SER A 62 39.00 9.94 -26.05
CA SER A 62 39.78 10.94 -26.80
C SER A 62 39.56 10.90 -28.31
N SER A 63 38.91 9.86 -28.84
CA SER A 63 38.51 9.78 -30.25
C SER A 63 37.27 8.88 -30.47
N PRO A 64 36.52 9.07 -31.58
CA PRO A 64 35.43 8.17 -31.96
C PRO A 64 35.87 6.71 -32.16
N ASP A 65 37.15 6.45 -32.45
CA ASP A 65 37.66 5.08 -32.63
C ASP A 65 37.69 4.28 -31.32
N ILE A 66 37.93 4.95 -30.18
CA ILE A 66 37.78 4.32 -28.85
C ILE A 66 36.31 3.92 -28.64
N THR A 67 35.38 4.82 -28.97
CA THR A 67 33.94 4.52 -28.91
C THR A 67 33.55 3.34 -29.80
N ARG A 68 34.06 3.28 -31.04
CA ARG A 68 33.82 2.14 -31.96
C ARG A 68 34.32 0.83 -31.37
N GLN A 69 35.48 0.81 -30.72
CA GLN A 69 36.03 -0.40 -30.08
C GLN A 69 35.19 -0.84 -28.87
N VAL A 70 34.82 0.08 -27.98
CA VAL A 70 33.94 -0.21 -26.83
C VAL A 70 32.58 -0.73 -27.28
N LEU A 71 31.99 -0.09 -28.29
CA LEU A 71 30.70 -0.48 -28.85
C LEU A 71 30.79 -1.84 -29.55
N GLN A 72 31.85 -2.12 -30.31
CA GLN A 72 32.06 -3.43 -30.93
C GLN A 72 32.19 -4.54 -29.87
N PHE A 73 32.83 -4.26 -28.74
CA PHE A 73 32.87 -5.19 -27.60
C PHE A 73 31.46 -5.45 -27.04
N TRP A 74 30.63 -4.42 -26.86
CA TRP A 74 29.24 -4.59 -26.42
C TRP A 74 28.36 -5.35 -27.44
N VAL A 75 28.49 -5.05 -28.73
CA VAL A 75 27.78 -5.75 -29.81
C VAL A 75 28.15 -7.24 -29.85
N ASN A 76 29.43 -7.56 -29.64
CA ASN A 76 29.90 -8.94 -29.52
C ASN A 76 29.40 -9.61 -28.22
N GLY A 77 29.25 -8.84 -27.14
CA GLY A 77 28.74 -9.28 -25.84
C GLY A 77 27.34 -9.89 -25.93
N TYR A 78 26.46 -9.41 -26.82
CA TYR A 78 25.11 -9.95 -27.03
C TYR A 78 25.05 -11.41 -27.53
N GLN A 79 26.18 -12.07 -27.76
CA GLN A 79 26.25 -13.52 -27.97
C GLN A 79 26.21 -14.32 -26.65
N GLN A 80 26.22 -13.65 -25.50
CA GLN A 80 26.19 -14.25 -24.15
C GLN A 80 24.83 -13.96 -23.49
N ASP A 81 24.20 -15.00 -22.94
CA ASP A 81 22.83 -14.90 -22.40
C ASP A 81 22.70 -14.00 -21.15
N ASN A 82 23.82 -13.68 -20.51
CA ASN A 82 23.92 -12.86 -19.29
C ASN A 82 24.49 -11.44 -19.55
N PHE A 83 24.55 -11.00 -20.81
CA PHE A 83 25.08 -9.68 -21.18
C PHE A 83 23.97 -8.64 -21.37
N TYR A 84 23.84 -7.71 -20.42
CA TYR A 84 22.77 -6.71 -20.36
C TYR A 84 23.32 -5.30 -20.59
N GLN A 85 23.10 -4.75 -21.78
CA GLN A 85 23.63 -3.45 -22.19
C GLN A 85 22.66 -2.80 -23.19
N TRP A 86 22.20 -1.59 -22.91
CA TRP A 86 21.23 -0.87 -23.74
C TRP A 86 21.56 0.61 -23.92
N LEU A 87 21.12 1.13 -25.06
CA LEU A 87 21.04 2.56 -25.39
C LEU A 87 19.80 3.19 -24.77
N ILE A 88 19.90 4.46 -24.37
CA ILE A 88 18.74 5.31 -24.03
C ILE A 88 18.46 6.20 -25.23
N VAL A 89 17.28 6.06 -25.85
CA VAL A 89 16.88 6.81 -27.07
C VAL A 89 15.56 7.56 -26.81
N PRO A 90 15.53 8.91 -26.89
CA PRO A 90 14.29 9.68 -26.87
C PRO A 90 13.51 9.46 -28.16
N LYS A 91 12.20 9.28 -28.07
CA LYS A 91 11.34 8.95 -29.22
C LYS A 91 11.39 10.04 -30.31
N ASP A 92 11.44 11.30 -29.89
CA ASP A 92 11.41 12.45 -30.80
C ASP A 92 12.77 12.76 -31.44
N LEU A 93 13.88 12.30 -30.83
CA LEU A 93 15.24 12.52 -31.32
C LEU A 93 15.71 11.39 -32.25
N GLY A 94 15.32 10.14 -31.97
CA GLY A 94 15.71 8.97 -32.75
C GLY A 94 17.20 8.61 -32.68
N GLN A 95 17.99 9.28 -31.84
CA GLN A 95 19.41 9.04 -31.62
C GLN A 95 19.68 8.71 -30.14
N PRO A 96 20.72 7.91 -29.84
CA PRO A 96 21.07 7.56 -28.48
C PRO A 96 21.67 8.75 -27.72
N ILE A 97 21.29 8.92 -26.46
CA ILE A 97 21.76 10.00 -25.58
C ILE A 97 22.46 9.50 -24.31
N GLY A 98 22.52 8.18 -24.13
CA GLY A 98 23.07 7.54 -22.94
C GLY A 98 23.02 6.03 -23.04
N SER A 99 23.41 5.38 -21.94
CA SER A 99 23.39 3.92 -21.81
C SER A 99 22.94 3.48 -20.43
N ILE A 100 22.40 2.26 -20.35
CA ILE A 100 22.02 1.57 -19.12
C ILE A 100 22.38 0.10 -19.25
N SER A 101 22.88 -0.50 -18.18
CA SER A 101 23.44 -1.86 -18.17
C SER A 101 23.01 -2.65 -16.94
N GLY A 102 22.98 -3.98 -17.08
CA GLY A 102 22.90 -4.93 -15.98
C GLY A 102 24.24 -5.63 -15.81
N MET A 103 24.96 -5.29 -14.75
CA MET A 103 26.30 -5.77 -14.44
C MET A 103 26.25 -6.86 -13.37
N ASN A 104 27.32 -7.66 -13.31
CA ASN A 104 27.56 -8.63 -12.24
C ASN A 104 26.36 -9.55 -11.91
N PRO A 105 25.68 -10.16 -12.90
CA PRO A 105 24.55 -11.04 -12.64
C PRO A 105 24.98 -12.25 -11.78
N ASN A 106 24.20 -12.55 -10.75
CA ASN A 106 24.44 -13.61 -9.80
C ASN A 106 23.22 -14.55 -9.75
N ASP A 107 23.36 -15.71 -10.39
CA ASP A 107 22.30 -16.71 -10.53
C ASP A 107 21.86 -17.32 -9.19
N LEU A 108 22.76 -17.43 -8.20
CA LEU A 108 22.44 -18.00 -6.88
C LEU A 108 21.55 -17.07 -6.05
N LEU A 109 21.70 -15.76 -6.23
CA LEU A 109 20.89 -14.74 -5.55
C LEU A 109 19.71 -14.24 -6.43
N SER A 110 19.67 -14.66 -7.70
CA SER A 110 18.91 -14.01 -8.77
C SER A 110 19.04 -12.48 -8.69
N CYS A 111 20.27 -11.97 -8.72
CA CYS A 111 20.58 -10.56 -8.51
C CYS A 111 21.35 -9.96 -9.70
N VAL A 112 21.14 -8.67 -10.00
CA VAL A 112 21.89 -7.90 -11.01
C VAL A 112 22.07 -6.45 -10.56
N GLU A 113 23.20 -5.82 -10.91
CA GLU A 113 23.50 -4.42 -10.57
C GLU A 113 23.28 -3.49 -11.77
N LEU A 114 22.49 -2.43 -11.60
CA LEU A 114 22.31 -1.40 -12.63
C LEU A 114 23.42 -0.35 -12.59
N ALA A 115 23.96 -0.02 -13.76
CA ALA A 115 24.68 1.21 -14.01
C ALA A 115 24.09 1.95 -15.21
N TYR A 116 24.19 3.27 -15.21
CA TYR A 116 23.69 4.12 -16.29
C TYR A 116 24.46 5.43 -16.40
N CYS A 117 24.49 5.98 -17.60
CA CYS A 117 24.98 7.34 -17.87
C CYS A 117 24.15 7.98 -19.00
N ILE A 118 24.09 9.31 -19.03
CA ILE A 118 23.35 10.07 -20.03
C ILE A 118 24.08 11.39 -20.26
N GLY A 119 24.02 11.92 -21.48
CA GLY A 119 24.68 13.16 -21.87
C GLY A 119 24.19 14.37 -21.07
N GLN A 120 25.10 15.31 -20.80
CA GLN A 120 24.80 16.53 -20.03
C GLN A 120 23.56 17.32 -20.55
N PRO A 121 23.31 17.47 -21.86
CA PRO A 121 22.13 18.19 -22.38
C PRO A 121 20.77 17.60 -21.96
N TRP A 122 20.74 16.36 -21.49
CA TRP A 122 19.51 15.63 -21.14
C TRP A 122 19.33 15.40 -19.63
N TRP A 123 20.20 16.00 -18.80
CA TRP A 123 20.06 15.94 -17.34
C TRP A 123 18.81 16.67 -16.85
N HIS A 124 18.32 16.24 -15.68
CA HIS A 124 17.18 16.82 -14.96
C HIS A 124 15.82 16.80 -15.69
N GLN A 125 15.72 16.16 -16.87
CA GLN A 125 14.48 16.01 -17.65
C GLN A 125 13.68 14.72 -17.35
N GLY A 126 14.07 13.94 -16.33
CA GLY A 126 13.39 12.69 -15.95
C GLY A 126 13.71 11.47 -16.82
N LEU A 127 14.33 11.66 -17.99
CA LEU A 127 14.65 10.62 -18.97
C LEU A 127 15.41 9.41 -18.38
N THR A 128 16.37 9.64 -17.47
CA THR A 128 17.10 8.54 -16.81
C THR A 128 16.20 7.72 -15.89
N THR A 129 15.28 8.35 -15.16
CA THR A 129 14.31 7.67 -14.29
C THR A 129 13.38 6.79 -15.12
N GLU A 130 12.84 7.32 -16.22
CA GLU A 130 11.97 6.56 -17.12
C GLU A 130 12.69 5.36 -17.75
N ALA A 131 13.95 5.53 -18.17
CA ALA A 131 14.77 4.45 -18.70
C ALA A 131 15.08 3.37 -17.64
N VAL A 132 15.42 3.77 -16.42
CA VAL A 132 15.67 2.85 -15.29
C VAL A 132 14.40 2.09 -14.90
N GLU A 133 13.23 2.74 -14.82
CA GLU A 133 11.96 2.04 -14.56
C GLU A 133 11.63 1.01 -15.65
N GLY A 134 11.87 1.33 -16.92
CA GLY A 134 11.69 0.41 -18.05
C GLY A 134 12.60 -0.82 -17.98
N VAL A 135 13.87 -0.63 -17.62
CA VAL A 135 14.84 -1.73 -17.46
C VAL A 135 14.55 -2.56 -16.20
N ILE A 136 14.19 -1.93 -15.07
CA ILE A 136 13.76 -2.65 -13.86
C ILE A 136 12.60 -3.60 -14.15
N ARG A 137 11.58 -3.12 -14.90
CA ARG A 137 10.46 -3.95 -15.35
C ARG A 137 10.93 -5.14 -16.16
N TYR A 138 11.77 -4.94 -17.17
CA TYR A 138 12.28 -6.03 -18.00
C TYR A 138 13.07 -7.08 -17.18
N LEU A 139 13.94 -6.63 -16.28
CA LEU A 139 14.75 -7.50 -15.43
C LEU A 139 13.89 -8.36 -14.48
N PHE A 140 12.76 -7.82 -13.97
CA PHE A 140 11.83 -8.57 -13.14
C PHE A 140 10.83 -9.44 -13.93
N GLU A 141 10.22 -8.91 -14.99
CA GLU A 141 9.17 -9.62 -15.76
C GLU A 141 9.74 -10.64 -16.75
N THR A 142 10.88 -10.32 -17.39
CA THR A 142 11.42 -11.11 -18.52
C THR A 142 12.65 -11.91 -18.13
N CYS A 143 13.59 -11.34 -17.36
CA CYS A 143 14.79 -12.05 -16.92
C CYS A 143 14.60 -12.84 -15.61
N ASP A 144 13.46 -12.66 -14.92
CA ASP A 144 13.11 -13.32 -13.66
C ASP A 144 14.17 -13.15 -12.53
N PHE A 145 14.84 -11.99 -12.49
CA PHE A 145 15.66 -11.63 -11.33
C PHE A 145 14.76 -11.46 -10.09
N ASN A 146 15.30 -11.76 -8.91
CA ASN A 146 14.66 -11.52 -7.60
C ASN A 146 15.08 -10.18 -7.01
N ARG A 147 16.24 -9.64 -7.38
CA ARG A 147 16.83 -8.43 -6.81
C ARG A 147 17.57 -7.62 -7.85
N ILE A 148 17.41 -6.31 -7.79
CA ILE A 148 18.17 -5.35 -8.59
C ILE A 148 18.86 -4.41 -7.61
N THR A 149 20.18 -4.27 -7.72
CA THR A 149 20.97 -3.30 -6.96
C THR A 149 21.39 -2.14 -7.87
N ALA A 150 21.77 -1.02 -7.28
CA ALA A 150 22.44 0.09 -7.95
C ALA A 150 23.28 0.83 -6.90
N LYS A 151 24.31 1.56 -7.35
CA LYS A 151 25.21 2.26 -6.44
C LYS A 151 25.73 3.56 -7.04
N HIS A 152 26.04 4.54 -6.19
CA HIS A 152 26.61 5.81 -6.64
C HIS A 152 27.64 6.38 -5.65
N ASP A 153 28.58 7.13 -6.20
CA ASP A 153 29.52 7.97 -5.45
C ASP A 153 28.74 8.98 -4.59
N THR A 154 29.09 9.15 -3.31
CA THR A 154 28.44 10.13 -2.40
C THR A 154 28.48 11.57 -2.96
N ARG A 155 29.47 11.89 -3.79
CA ARG A 155 29.64 13.18 -4.49
C ARG A 155 28.74 13.34 -5.73
N ASN A 156 27.90 12.33 -6.03
CA ASN A 156 26.91 12.32 -7.11
C ASN A 156 25.48 12.00 -6.61
N PRO A 157 24.87 12.87 -5.79
CA PRO A 157 23.52 12.64 -5.25
C PRO A 157 22.42 12.58 -6.32
N HIS A 158 22.66 13.14 -7.52
CA HIS A 158 21.70 13.08 -8.63
C HIS A 158 21.44 11.64 -9.10
N SER A 159 22.44 10.75 -9.02
CA SER A 159 22.25 9.34 -9.35
C SER A 159 21.39 8.63 -8.30
N GLY A 160 21.61 8.88 -7.01
CA GLY A 160 20.75 8.38 -5.92
C GLY A 160 19.29 8.84 -6.06
N GLY A 161 19.07 10.09 -6.44
CA GLY A 161 17.74 10.62 -6.71
C GLY A 161 17.01 9.95 -7.88
N VAL A 162 17.71 9.32 -8.81
CA VAL A 162 17.10 8.44 -9.84
C VAL A 162 16.68 7.12 -9.21
N MET A 163 17.55 6.47 -8.44
CA MET A 163 17.29 5.17 -7.79
C MET A 163 16.07 5.25 -6.84
N GLN A 164 15.99 6.32 -6.04
CA GLN A 164 14.86 6.59 -5.15
C GLN A 164 13.54 6.70 -5.91
N LYS A 165 13.49 7.50 -6.99
CA LYS A 165 12.29 7.65 -7.83
C LYS A 165 11.85 6.34 -8.49
N CYS A 166 12.78 5.45 -8.79
CA CYS A 166 12.50 4.11 -9.30
C CYS A 166 12.08 3.10 -8.21
N GLY A 167 11.88 3.55 -6.96
CA GLY A 167 11.42 2.71 -5.84
C GLY A 167 12.52 1.89 -5.16
N MET A 168 13.80 2.22 -5.39
CA MET A 168 14.91 1.53 -4.73
C MET A 168 15.15 2.09 -3.33
N THR A 169 15.31 1.19 -2.35
CA THR A 169 15.62 1.53 -0.96
C THR A 169 17.13 1.67 -0.76
N CYS A 170 17.57 2.68 0.00
CA CYS A 170 18.97 2.81 0.42
C CYS A 170 19.29 1.75 1.49
N GLU A 171 20.36 0.98 1.30
CA GLU A 171 20.80 -0.07 2.23
C GLU A 171 22.04 0.31 3.06
N GLY A 172 22.73 1.41 2.70
CA GLY A 172 23.86 1.95 3.46
C GLY A 172 24.91 2.65 2.61
N THR A 173 25.95 3.15 3.28
CA THR A 173 27.12 3.75 2.64
C THR A 173 28.38 2.97 3.03
N SER A 174 29.14 2.55 2.04
CA SER A 174 30.45 1.92 2.21
C SER A 174 31.55 2.98 2.01
N LEU A 175 32.57 2.99 2.87
CA LEU A 175 33.67 3.96 2.80
C LEU A 175 34.80 3.43 1.90
N GLU A 176 35.35 4.30 1.05
CA GLU A 176 36.45 4.00 0.10
C GLU A 176 36.31 2.67 -0.69
N SER A 177 35.07 2.25 -0.97
CA SER A 177 34.75 0.91 -1.46
C SER A 177 34.75 0.75 -2.99
N ASP A 178 34.95 1.83 -3.72
CA ASP A 178 34.91 1.84 -5.19
C ASP A 178 35.93 2.84 -5.76
N TYR A 179 36.15 2.79 -7.07
CA TYR A 179 37.12 3.64 -7.77
C TYR A 179 36.53 4.14 -9.09
N ASN A 180 36.58 5.46 -9.31
CA ASN A 180 36.13 6.09 -10.55
C ASN A 180 37.15 7.12 -11.07
N SER A 181 36.77 7.89 -12.09
CA SER A 181 37.62 8.94 -12.67
C SER A 181 38.01 10.08 -11.70
N GLN A 182 37.61 10.04 -10.42
CA GLN A 182 38.08 10.94 -9.34
C GLN A 182 38.92 10.20 -8.27
N GLY A 183 39.29 8.94 -8.48
CA GLY A 183 40.00 8.10 -7.51
C GLY A 183 39.08 7.22 -6.66
N LEU A 184 39.57 6.82 -5.48
CA LEU A 184 38.77 6.10 -4.47
C LEU A 184 37.56 6.93 -4.02
N CYS A 185 36.44 6.27 -3.72
CA CYS A 185 35.22 6.96 -3.29
C CYS A 185 34.33 6.15 -2.34
N ASP A 186 33.60 6.90 -1.52
CA ASP A 186 32.50 6.37 -0.72
C ASP A 186 31.29 6.11 -1.61
N THR A 187 30.60 5.00 -1.37
CA THR A 187 29.54 4.48 -2.23
C THR A 187 28.25 4.30 -1.45
N VAL A 188 27.17 4.91 -1.92
CA VAL A 188 25.81 4.67 -1.41
C VAL A 188 25.18 3.53 -2.20
N HIS A 189 24.66 2.53 -1.49
CA HIS A 189 24.06 1.32 -2.07
C HIS A 189 22.53 1.38 -2.02
N TYR A 190 21.90 1.02 -3.12
CA TYR A 190 20.45 0.93 -3.27
C TYR A 190 20.05 -0.45 -3.79
N ALA A 191 18.86 -0.91 -3.40
CA ALA A 191 18.26 -2.14 -3.93
C ALA A 191 16.74 -2.07 -4.03
N ILE A 192 16.18 -2.88 -4.94
CA ILE A 192 14.77 -3.22 -5.00
C ILE A 192 14.63 -4.74 -5.21
N LEU A 193 13.70 -5.35 -4.49
CA LEU A 193 13.35 -6.77 -4.62
C LEU A 193 12.12 -6.92 -5.53
N LYS A 194 12.02 -8.04 -6.25
CA LYS A 194 10.85 -8.38 -7.08
C LYS A 194 9.55 -8.33 -6.25
N ARG A 195 9.56 -8.88 -5.02
CA ARG A 195 8.44 -8.80 -4.06
C ARG A 195 8.10 -7.40 -3.52
N GLN A 196 8.92 -6.38 -3.79
CA GLN A 196 8.63 -4.96 -3.50
C GLN A 196 8.07 -4.30 -4.75
N TRP A 197 8.68 -4.56 -5.91
CA TRP A 197 8.25 -4.04 -7.21
C TRP A 197 6.89 -4.60 -7.68
N GLU A 198 6.60 -5.88 -7.41
CA GLU A 198 5.30 -6.52 -7.68
C GLU A 198 4.18 -6.06 -6.75
N ARG A 199 4.46 -5.22 -5.74
CA ARG A 199 3.41 -4.62 -4.90
C ARG A 199 2.69 -3.55 -5.74
N PRO A 200 1.36 -3.60 -5.88
CA PRO A 200 0.63 -2.47 -6.47
C PRO A 200 0.95 -1.20 -5.69
N LYS A 201 1.49 -0.18 -6.39
CA LYS A 201 1.92 1.09 -5.81
C LYS A 201 0.77 1.81 -5.09
N ASP A 202 -0.46 1.58 -5.55
CA ASP A 202 -1.71 2.02 -4.92
C ASP A 202 -2.83 1.00 -5.20
N PHE A 203 -3.69 0.66 -4.22
CA PHE A 203 -4.88 -0.17 -4.48
C PHE A 203 -6.06 0.65 -5.02
N THR A 204 -6.01 1.97 -4.82
CA THR A 204 -7.05 2.92 -5.18
C THR A 204 -7.00 3.36 -6.64
N GLU A 205 -5.86 3.19 -7.33
CA GLU A 205 -5.70 3.32 -8.80
C GLU A 205 -6.80 2.58 -9.60
N TRP A 206 -7.38 1.53 -9.01
CA TRP A 206 -8.38 0.67 -9.62
C TRP A 206 -9.81 0.92 -9.11
N LEU A 207 -10.04 1.91 -8.25
CA LEU A 207 -11.35 2.28 -7.69
C LEU A 207 -12.00 3.38 -8.53
N VAL A 208 -13.05 3.03 -9.29
CA VAL A 208 -13.84 3.98 -10.09
C VAL A 208 -15.23 4.09 -9.48
N TYR A 209 -15.47 5.12 -8.68
CA TYR A 209 -16.73 5.29 -7.95
C TYR A 209 -17.52 6.51 -8.39
N LYS A 210 -18.84 6.37 -8.51
CA LYS A 210 -19.78 7.50 -8.73
C LYS A 210 -20.52 7.92 -7.46
N ASN A 211 -20.45 7.10 -6.41
CA ASN A 211 -21.05 7.32 -5.09
C ASN A 211 -20.48 6.34 -4.05
N ASP A 212 -20.72 6.63 -2.77
CA ASP A 212 -20.30 5.83 -1.61
C ASP A 212 -20.67 4.35 -1.74
N THR A 213 -21.86 4.02 -2.26
CA THR A 213 -22.32 2.61 -2.37
C THR A 213 -21.47 1.82 -3.36
N GLN A 214 -21.12 2.40 -4.51
CA GLN A 214 -20.24 1.76 -5.48
C GLN A 214 -18.82 1.61 -4.95
N LEU A 215 -18.31 2.64 -4.26
CA LEU A 215 -16.98 2.58 -3.63
C LEU A 215 -16.89 1.42 -2.64
N VAL A 216 -17.89 1.26 -1.76
CA VAL A 216 -17.94 0.17 -0.77
C VAL A 216 -18.01 -1.22 -1.44
N GLN A 217 -18.81 -1.39 -2.50
CA GLN A 217 -18.89 -2.67 -3.22
C GLN A 217 -17.56 -3.04 -3.91
N ASP A 218 -16.93 -2.09 -4.60
CA ASP A 218 -15.68 -2.34 -5.33
C ASP A 218 -14.49 -2.53 -4.39
N LEU A 219 -14.49 -1.84 -3.25
CA LEU A 219 -13.55 -2.02 -2.14
C LEU A 219 -13.63 -3.46 -1.60
N PHE A 220 -14.81 -3.89 -1.11
CA PHE A 220 -14.95 -5.19 -0.46
C PHE A 220 -15.01 -6.39 -1.43
N ARG A 221 -15.18 -6.18 -2.74
CA ARG A 221 -14.93 -7.24 -3.75
C ARG A 221 -13.45 -7.67 -3.78
N ARG A 222 -12.53 -6.78 -3.38
CA ARG A 222 -11.08 -6.99 -3.44
C ARG A 222 -10.43 -7.24 -2.08
N LEU A 223 -11.13 -7.00 -0.97
CA LEU A 223 -10.61 -7.14 0.38
C LEU A 223 -11.24 -8.35 1.09
N ASP A 224 -10.40 -9.27 1.58
CA ASP A 224 -10.85 -10.33 2.47
C ASP A 224 -10.99 -9.79 3.91
N GLU A 225 -12.24 -9.60 4.36
CA GLU A 225 -12.56 -9.27 5.75
C GLU A 225 -12.68 -10.49 6.66
N SER A 226 -12.65 -11.72 6.13
CA SER A 226 -13.12 -12.93 6.82
C SER A 226 -12.34 -13.32 8.06
N ARG A 227 -11.10 -12.83 8.23
CA ARG A 227 -10.22 -13.12 9.39
C ARG A 227 -9.70 -11.87 10.10
N ARG A 228 -10.27 -10.70 9.77
CA ARG A 228 -9.73 -9.38 10.13
C ARG A 228 -9.40 -9.24 11.62
N LEU A 229 -10.32 -9.68 12.47
CA LEU A 229 -10.28 -9.54 13.93
C LEU A 229 -9.70 -10.74 14.68
N THR A 230 -9.43 -11.84 13.98
CA THR A 230 -9.11 -13.15 14.59
C THR A 230 -7.76 -13.71 14.13
N ARG A 231 -7.12 -13.10 13.13
CA ARG A 231 -5.85 -13.52 12.52
C ARG A 231 -4.61 -13.49 13.43
N SER A 232 -4.56 -12.64 14.46
CA SER A 232 -3.34 -12.40 15.25
C SER A 232 -3.65 -11.85 16.65
N GLN A 233 -2.66 -11.76 17.53
CA GLN A 233 -2.85 -11.21 18.88
C GLN A 233 -3.13 -9.70 18.82
N ALA A 234 -2.39 -8.95 18.00
CA ALA A 234 -2.62 -7.53 17.78
C ALA A 234 -4.02 -7.25 17.19
N ALA A 235 -4.45 -8.00 16.18
CA ALA A 235 -5.75 -7.82 15.54
C ALA A 235 -6.94 -8.15 16.48
N ARG A 236 -6.72 -8.99 17.48
CA ARG A 236 -7.73 -9.33 18.51
C ARG A 236 -7.93 -8.22 19.54
N VAL A 237 -7.08 -7.21 19.61
CA VAL A 237 -7.22 -6.12 20.60
C VAL A 237 -8.50 -5.32 20.33
N GLU A 238 -8.74 -4.87 19.08
CA GLU A 238 -10.00 -4.21 18.67
C GLU A 238 -11.22 -5.04 19.11
N PHE A 239 -11.22 -6.33 18.76
CA PHE A 239 -12.34 -7.22 19.06
C PHE A 239 -12.60 -7.37 20.56
N LEU A 240 -11.53 -7.62 21.34
CA LEU A 240 -11.63 -7.82 22.79
C LEU A 240 -12.06 -6.55 23.51
N THR A 241 -11.59 -5.39 23.08
CA THR A 241 -12.03 -4.08 23.59
C THR A 241 -13.49 -3.82 23.24
N THR A 242 -13.86 -3.98 21.97
CA THR A 242 -15.24 -3.80 21.48
C THR A 242 -16.24 -4.65 22.27
N VAL A 243 -15.97 -5.96 22.36
CA VAL A 243 -16.79 -6.91 23.12
C VAL A 243 -16.85 -6.52 24.61
N ARG A 244 -15.71 -6.19 25.23
CA ARG A 244 -15.64 -5.75 26.64
C ARG A 244 -16.54 -4.55 26.95
N TYR A 245 -16.81 -3.69 25.98
CA TYR A 245 -17.72 -2.56 26.15
C TYR A 245 -19.17 -2.91 25.85
N ILE A 246 -19.46 -3.67 24.79
CA ILE A 246 -20.83 -4.14 24.50
C ILE A 246 -21.39 -4.93 25.68
N GLU A 247 -20.57 -5.80 26.28
CA GLU A 247 -20.95 -6.62 27.43
C GLU A 247 -21.26 -5.84 28.71
N ARG A 248 -20.88 -4.56 28.82
CA ARG A 248 -21.29 -3.70 29.96
C ARG A 248 -22.77 -3.32 29.90
N TYR A 249 -23.39 -3.35 28.71
CA TYR A 249 -24.75 -2.88 28.46
C TYR A 249 -25.72 -4.00 28.06
N LEU A 250 -25.24 -5.23 27.90
CA LEU A 250 -26.11 -6.37 27.59
C LEU A 250 -26.96 -6.77 28.81
N THR A 251 -28.28 -6.81 28.60
CA THR A 251 -29.20 -7.55 29.48
C THR A 251 -29.34 -9.00 28.98
N PRO A 252 -29.71 -9.98 29.83
CA PRO A 252 -29.77 -11.40 29.41
C PRO A 252 -30.72 -11.75 28.26
N VAL A 253 -31.57 -10.80 27.84
CA VAL A 253 -32.55 -10.96 26.74
C VAL A 253 -32.41 -9.86 25.67
N ALA A 254 -31.28 -9.15 25.65
CA ALA A 254 -31.03 -8.05 24.74
C ALA A 254 -31.09 -8.48 23.27
N LYS A 255 -31.76 -7.67 22.45
CA LYS A 255 -31.75 -7.79 20.99
C LYS A 255 -30.68 -6.88 20.41
N ILE A 256 -29.86 -7.43 19.51
CA ILE A 256 -28.71 -6.75 18.91
C ILE A 256 -28.96 -6.56 17.42
N LEU A 257 -28.71 -5.36 16.91
CA LEU A 257 -28.59 -5.08 15.48
C LEU A 257 -27.14 -4.72 15.13
N ASP A 258 -26.53 -5.45 14.19
CA ASP A 258 -25.18 -5.21 13.69
C ASP A 258 -25.25 -4.59 12.27
N ILE A 259 -24.95 -3.30 12.15
CA ILE A 259 -25.08 -2.50 10.92
C ILE A 259 -23.70 -2.24 10.31
N GLY A 260 -23.49 -2.77 9.10
CA GLY A 260 -22.16 -2.92 8.51
C GLY A 260 -21.43 -4.12 9.09
N ALA A 261 -22.15 -5.24 9.29
CA ALA A 261 -21.66 -6.43 9.98
C ALA A 261 -20.43 -7.10 9.33
N GLY A 262 -20.09 -6.74 8.09
CA GLY A 262 -18.97 -7.28 7.35
C GLY A 262 -19.05 -8.81 7.24
N ALA A 263 -17.94 -9.48 7.51
CA ALA A 263 -17.89 -10.95 7.57
C ALA A 263 -18.41 -11.56 8.90
N GLY A 264 -19.16 -10.80 9.72
CA GLY A 264 -19.98 -11.32 10.82
C GLY A 264 -19.31 -11.57 12.17
N GLU A 265 -18.08 -11.09 12.41
CA GLU A 265 -17.30 -11.44 13.62
C GLU A 265 -18.04 -11.11 14.95
N TYR A 266 -18.64 -9.91 15.06
CA TYR A 266 -19.39 -9.51 16.25
C TYR A 266 -20.76 -10.22 16.33
N SER A 267 -21.49 -10.24 15.22
CA SER A 267 -22.77 -10.96 15.11
C SER A 267 -22.68 -12.44 15.53
N LEU A 268 -21.71 -13.19 15.00
CA LEU A 268 -21.47 -14.60 15.35
C LEU A 268 -21.09 -14.77 16.81
N TYR A 269 -20.29 -13.86 17.37
CA TYR A 269 -19.90 -13.90 18.78
C TYR A 269 -21.11 -13.81 19.72
N PHE A 270 -22.02 -12.85 19.49
CA PHE A 270 -23.18 -12.68 20.35
C PHE A 270 -24.28 -13.71 20.10
N ALA A 271 -24.51 -14.14 18.86
CA ALA A 271 -25.44 -15.23 18.57
C ALA A 271 -25.05 -16.54 19.27
N ARG A 272 -23.75 -16.88 19.27
CA ARG A 272 -23.20 -18.05 19.97
C ARG A 272 -23.20 -17.92 21.50
N LYS A 273 -23.42 -16.71 22.03
CA LYS A 273 -23.74 -16.47 23.45
C LYS A 273 -25.25 -16.54 23.76
N GLY A 274 -26.09 -16.83 22.77
CA GLY A 274 -27.54 -16.99 22.93
C GLY A 274 -28.36 -15.72 22.72
N TYR A 275 -27.75 -14.60 22.29
CA TYR A 275 -28.48 -13.37 22.00
C TYR A 275 -29.22 -13.45 20.66
N GLN A 276 -30.35 -12.74 20.55
CA GLN A 276 -31.02 -12.55 19.26
C GLN A 276 -30.28 -11.46 18.47
N VAL A 277 -29.72 -11.83 17.31
CA VAL A 277 -28.95 -10.91 16.46
C VAL A 277 -29.64 -10.73 15.11
N SER A 278 -29.87 -9.49 14.71
CA SER A 278 -30.08 -9.10 13.31
C SER A 278 -28.79 -8.48 12.79
N ALA A 279 -28.45 -8.76 11.53
CA ALA A 279 -27.26 -8.22 10.88
C ALA A 279 -27.63 -7.63 9.52
N LEU A 280 -27.13 -6.42 9.25
CA LEU A 280 -27.28 -5.73 7.97
C LEU A 280 -25.90 -5.48 7.38
N GLU A 281 -25.68 -5.91 6.14
CA GLU A 281 -24.44 -5.68 5.41
C GLU A 281 -24.73 -5.15 4.01
N LEU A 282 -23.86 -4.29 3.49
CA LEU A 282 -24.02 -3.70 2.16
C LEU A 282 -23.34 -4.57 1.08
N SER A 283 -22.10 -4.99 1.34
CA SER A 283 -21.24 -5.70 0.39
C SER A 283 -21.69 -7.14 0.14
N GLU A 284 -21.85 -7.50 -1.14
CA GLU A 284 -22.17 -8.87 -1.54
C GLU A 284 -21.06 -9.86 -1.14
N ALA A 285 -19.80 -9.44 -1.22
CA ALA A 285 -18.64 -10.25 -0.83
C ALA A 285 -18.61 -10.51 0.68
N ASN A 286 -18.94 -9.50 1.49
CA ASN A 286 -19.04 -9.64 2.94
C ASN A 286 -20.20 -10.56 3.35
N ILE A 287 -21.37 -10.44 2.70
CA ILE A 287 -22.51 -11.34 2.92
C ILE A 287 -22.15 -12.78 2.56
N ALA A 288 -21.43 -13.01 1.46
CA ALA A 288 -20.96 -14.34 1.10
C ALA A 288 -19.99 -14.90 2.16
N ALA A 289 -19.03 -14.09 2.61
CA ALA A 289 -18.06 -14.46 3.65
C ALA A 289 -18.71 -14.73 5.03
N PHE A 290 -19.75 -13.97 5.38
CA PHE A 290 -20.53 -14.18 6.61
C PHE A 290 -21.36 -15.46 6.48
N ARG A 291 -22.13 -15.65 5.39
CA ARG A 291 -22.92 -16.87 5.16
C ARG A 291 -22.09 -18.15 5.20
N ALA A 292 -20.84 -18.10 4.74
CA ALA A 292 -19.91 -19.23 4.80
C ALA A 292 -19.48 -19.64 6.23
N LYS A 293 -19.75 -18.81 7.25
CA LYS A 293 -19.42 -19.07 8.66
C LYS A 293 -20.62 -19.45 9.54
N LEU A 294 -21.85 -19.28 9.04
CA LEU A 294 -23.08 -19.60 9.76
C LEU A 294 -23.23 -21.11 9.91
N THR A 295 -23.64 -21.56 11.10
CA THR A 295 -24.11 -22.92 11.35
C THR A 295 -25.64 -22.92 11.60
N PRO A 296 -26.33 -24.07 11.55
CA PRO A 296 -27.77 -24.14 11.83
C PRO A 296 -28.17 -23.68 13.25
N GLU A 297 -27.21 -23.63 14.17
CA GLU A 297 -27.38 -23.17 15.56
C GLU A 297 -27.23 -21.64 15.70
N ASP A 298 -26.64 -20.95 14.72
CA ASP A 298 -26.43 -19.49 14.76
C ASP A 298 -27.75 -18.74 14.49
N ASN A 299 -28.39 -18.25 15.55
CA ASN A 299 -29.66 -17.50 15.48
C ASN A 299 -29.47 -16.05 14.98
N ILE A 300 -29.24 -15.88 13.67
CA ILE A 300 -28.95 -14.59 13.02
C ILE A 300 -29.90 -14.29 11.85
N ASP A 301 -30.61 -13.17 11.90
CA ASP A 301 -31.30 -12.59 10.72
C ASP A 301 -30.32 -11.74 9.91
N LEU A 302 -29.62 -12.36 8.95
CA LEU A 302 -28.67 -11.70 8.06
C LEU A 302 -29.36 -11.16 6.79
N ALA A 303 -29.32 -9.85 6.63
CA ALA A 303 -29.92 -9.10 5.52
C ALA A 303 -28.89 -8.33 4.70
N GLN A 304 -29.14 -8.19 3.39
CA GLN A 304 -28.48 -7.17 2.59
C GLN A 304 -29.24 -5.85 2.68
N GLY A 305 -28.53 -4.74 2.85
CA GLY A 305 -29.14 -3.42 2.79
C GLY A 305 -28.16 -2.28 3.06
N ASN A 306 -28.69 -1.05 3.09
CA ASN A 306 -27.91 0.17 3.22
C ASN A 306 -28.22 0.83 4.56
N ALA A 307 -27.19 1.24 5.30
CA ALA A 307 -27.35 1.89 6.61
C ALA A 307 -28.03 3.28 6.57
N LEU A 308 -28.33 3.81 5.38
CA LEU A 308 -29.19 4.98 5.17
C LEU A 308 -30.68 4.63 5.12
N ASP A 309 -31.04 3.35 5.09
CA ASP A 309 -32.42 2.85 5.04
C ASP A 309 -32.56 1.57 5.87
N LEU A 310 -33.00 1.74 7.12
CA LEU A 310 -33.31 0.65 8.05
C LEU A 310 -34.82 0.41 8.11
N SER A 311 -35.60 0.75 7.08
CA SER A 311 -37.07 0.61 7.06
C SER A 311 -37.57 -0.83 7.22
N ARG A 312 -36.72 -1.82 6.94
CA ARG A 312 -36.91 -3.24 7.32
C ARG A 312 -37.21 -3.42 8.81
N TYR A 313 -36.64 -2.57 9.66
CA TYR A 313 -36.64 -2.71 11.11
C TYR A 313 -37.61 -1.72 11.76
N PRO A 314 -38.50 -2.17 12.67
CA PRO A 314 -39.39 -1.30 13.42
C PRO A 314 -38.63 -0.29 14.30
N ASP A 315 -39.30 0.81 14.61
CA ASP A 315 -38.83 1.77 15.61
C ASP A 315 -38.71 1.10 16.99
N ASN A 316 -37.69 1.47 17.77
CA ASN A 316 -37.45 0.99 19.13
C ASN A 316 -37.38 -0.56 19.26
N ALA A 317 -36.87 -1.25 18.24
CA ALA A 317 -36.82 -2.71 18.20
C ALA A 317 -35.63 -3.33 18.99
N PHE A 318 -34.49 -2.62 19.06
CA PHE A 318 -33.22 -3.18 19.53
C PHE A 318 -32.69 -2.52 20.81
N ASP A 319 -32.17 -3.34 21.73
CA ASP A 319 -31.51 -2.91 22.96
C ASP A 319 -30.08 -2.42 22.71
N ILE A 320 -29.39 -3.07 21.77
CA ILE A 320 -28.04 -2.74 21.34
C ILE A 320 -28.02 -2.54 19.82
N VAL A 321 -27.47 -1.43 19.35
CA VAL A 321 -27.28 -1.16 17.93
C VAL A 321 -25.81 -0.84 17.66
N LEU A 322 -25.16 -1.68 16.86
CA LEU A 322 -23.77 -1.53 16.43
C LEU A 322 -23.77 -0.87 15.05
N LEU A 323 -23.13 0.29 14.92
CA LEU A 323 -22.93 1.01 13.65
C LEU A 323 -21.44 0.99 13.28
N PHE A 324 -20.90 -0.23 13.18
CA PHE A 324 -19.48 -0.48 12.94
C PHE A 324 -19.17 -0.55 11.45
N GLY A 325 -19.22 0.58 10.76
CA GLY A 325 -18.84 0.62 9.35
C GLY A 325 -19.27 1.88 8.62
N PRO A 326 -20.58 2.17 8.58
CA PRO A 326 -21.12 3.14 7.65
C PRO A 326 -20.50 4.55 7.72
N LEU A 327 -20.24 5.09 8.91
CA LEU A 327 -19.94 6.53 9.07
C LEU A 327 -18.62 7.01 8.44
N TYR A 328 -17.65 6.12 8.26
CA TYR A 328 -16.38 6.44 7.57
C TYR A 328 -16.38 6.00 6.10
N HIS A 329 -17.50 5.49 5.57
CA HIS A 329 -17.71 5.26 4.13
C HIS A 329 -18.61 6.33 3.48
N LEU A 330 -19.22 7.21 4.27
CA LEU A 330 -20.18 8.20 3.82
C LEU A 330 -19.52 9.59 3.76
N HIS A 331 -19.21 10.09 2.57
CA HIS A 331 -18.52 11.39 2.42
C HIS A 331 -19.43 12.57 2.81
N SER A 332 -20.72 12.50 2.47
CA SER A 332 -21.69 13.56 2.78
C SER A 332 -22.08 13.60 4.27
N GLN A 333 -21.96 14.77 4.91
CA GLN A 333 -22.47 15.01 6.27
C GLN A 333 -23.97 14.69 6.40
N ALA A 334 -24.78 14.97 5.37
CA ALA A 334 -26.20 14.65 5.38
C ALA A 334 -26.45 13.14 5.43
N ASN A 335 -25.61 12.35 4.73
CA ASN A 335 -25.68 10.89 4.80
C ASN A 335 -25.24 10.36 6.17
N LYS A 336 -24.14 10.88 6.74
CA LYS A 336 -23.70 10.49 8.10
C LYS A 336 -24.79 10.76 9.13
N LEU A 337 -25.40 11.95 9.10
CA LEU A 337 -26.50 12.31 10.01
C LEU A 337 -27.74 11.43 9.79
N ARG A 338 -28.14 11.17 8.53
CA ARG A 338 -29.24 10.24 8.22
C ARG A 338 -28.98 8.83 8.77
N CYS A 339 -27.75 8.33 8.62
CA CYS A 339 -27.33 7.03 9.13
C CYS A 339 -27.43 6.97 10.67
N ILE A 340 -27.01 8.04 11.37
CA ILE A 340 -27.18 8.17 12.81
C ILE A 340 -28.67 8.21 13.21
N GLN A 341 -29.51 8.97 12.52
CA GLN A 341 -30.95 9.02 12.85
C GLN A 341 -31.66 7.69 12.63
N GLU A 342 -31.33 6.95 11.57
CA GLU A 342 -31.87 5.60 11.37
C GLU A 342 -31.43 4.63 12.47
N ALA A 343 -30.14 4.64 12.84
CA ALA A 343 -29.64 3.82 13.94
C ALA A 343 -30.34 4.15 15.28
N LYS A 344 -30.58 5.43 15.56
CA LYS A 344 -31.36 5.87 16.73
C LYS A 344 -32.81 5.42 16.67
N ARG A 345 -33.48 5.54 15.51
CA ARG A 345 -34.90 5.18 15.33
C ARG A 345 -35.16 3.72 15.69
N VAL A 346 -34.29 2.80 15.26
CA VAL A 346 -34.43 1.36 15.51
C VAL A 346 -33.93 0.94 16.90
N CYS A 347 -33.12 1.78 17.56
CA CYS A 347 -32.70 1.60 18.95
C CYS A 347 -33.82 2.02 19.92
N LYS A 348 -33.97 1.31 21.04
CA LYS A 348 -34.90 1.68 22.11
C LYS A 348 -34.48 3.00 22.79
N PRO A 349 -35.40 3.71 23.47
CA PRO A 349 -35.08 4.97 24.18
C PRO A 349 -34.05 4.80 25.31
N ASP A 350 -33.98 3.60 25.90
CA ASP A 350 -33.02 3.15 26.91
C ASP A 350 -31.94 2.21 26.32
N GLY A 351 -31.89 2.09 25.00
CA GLY A 351 -30.91 1.28 24.27
C GLY A 351 -29.56 1.97 24.11
N THR A 352 -28.53 1.18 23.80
CA THR A 352 -27.16 1.66 23.62
C THR A 352 -26.69 1.52 22.17
N LEU A 353 -26.11 2.59 21.65
CA LEU A 353 -25.55 2.74 20.31
C LEU A 353 -24.02 2.71 20.34
N PHE A 354 -23.42 1.96 19.42
CA PHE A 354 -21.98 1.80 19.30
C PHE A 354 -21.55 2.30 17.92
N PHE A 355 -20.75 3.36 17.86
CA PHE A 355 -20.33 3.99 16.62
C PHE A 355 -18.84 3.76 16.37
N ALA A 356 -18.42 3.72 15.11
CA ALA A 356 -17.00 3.67 14.78
C ALA A 356 -16.57 4.57 13.62
N PHE A 357 -15.36 5.13 13.71
CA PHE A 357 -14.78 6.13 12.80
C PHE A 357 -13.28 5.90 12.62
N ILE A 358 -12.69 6.19 11.46
CA ILE A 358 -11.23 6.13 11.32
C ILE A 358 -10.60 7.41 11.88
N ALA A 359 -9.52 7.27 12.66
CA ALA A 359 -8.76 8.38 13.20
C ALA A 359 -8.03 9.13 12.08
N ASN A 360 -8.16 10.46 12.03
CA ASN A 360 -7.29 11.28 11.19
C ASN A 360 -5.81 11.15 11.61
N ASP A 361 -5.59 11.34 12.91
CA ASP A 361 -4.27 11.69 13.46
C ASP A 361 -3.32 10.48 13.47
N MET A 362 -3.88 9.29 13.67
CA MET A 362 -3.15 8.03 13.67
C MET A 362 -2.82 7.53 12.25
N VAL A 363 -3.66 7.83 11.24
CA VAL A 363 -3.43 7.39 9.83
C VAL A 363 -2.13 7.90 9.27
N ILE A 364 -1.70 9.11 9.66
CA ILE A 364 -0.39 9.64 9.25
C ILE A 364 0.76 8.78 9.83
N LEU A 365 0.63 8.25 11.06
CA LEU A 365 1.65 7.40 11.68
C LEU A 365 1.64 5.96 11.13
N THR A 366 0.46 5.37 10.90
CA THR A 366 0.34 4.07 10.22
C THR A 366 0.90 4.14 8.81
N MET A 367 0.56 5.18 8.05
CA MET A 367 1.08 5.32 6.70
C MET A 367 2.57 5.62 6.67
N PHE A 368 3.11 6.40 7.60
CA PHE A 368 4.57 6.56 7.73
C PHE A 368 5.30 5.26 8.10
N HIS A 369 4.66 4.35 8.84
CA HIS A 369 5.23 3.03 9.14
C HIS A 369 5.38 2.15 7.89
N GLU A 370 4.42 2.21 6.97
CA GLU A 370 4.45 1.46 5.71
C GLU A 370 5.24 2.18 4.60
N GLU A 371 5.17 3.51 4.56
CA GLU A 371 5.75 4.41 3.53
C GLU A 371 6.67 5.44 4.23
N PRO A 372 8.00 5.20 4.31
CA PRO A 372 8.93 6.06 5.05
C PRO A 372 9.04 7.52 4.58
N ASP A 373 8.53 7.84 3.40
CA ASP A 373 8.44 9.19 2.83
C ASP A 373 7.02 9.79 2.87
N TYR A 374 6.05 9.14 3.53
CA TYR A 374 4.66 9.59 3.60
C TYR A 374 4.49 11.02 4.14
N PHE A 375 5.33 11.47 5.08
CA PHE A 375 5.30 12.87 5.53
C PHE A 375 5.56 13.85 4.36
N LEU A 376 6.48 13.52 3.44
CA LEU A 376 6.76 14.35 2.27
C LEU A 376 5.70 14.19 1.16
N HIS A 377 5.26 12.96 0.88
CA HIS A 377 4.52 12.63 -0.35
C HIS A 377 3.11 12.07 -0.16
N GLY A 378 2.73 11.72 1.06
CA GLY A 378 1.42 11.14 1.40
C GLY A 378 0.23 12.09 1.23
N ALA A 379 -0.94 11.52 0.99
CA ALA A 379 -2.21 12.20 0.72
C ALA A 379 -2.85 12.82 1.98
N TYR A 380 -2.27 13.95 2.42
CA TYR A 380 -2.81 14.77 3.50
C TYR A 380 -2.35 16.23 3.36
N ASP A 381 -3.17 17.15 3.88
CA ASP A 381 -2.86 18.58 3.93
C ASP A 381 -1.69 18.86 4.88
N LYS A 382 -0.58 19.39 4.34
CA LYS A 382 0.71 19.48 5.06
C LYS A 382 0.76 20.53 6.18
N GLU A 383 -0.23 21.43 6.26
CA GLU A 383 -0.31 22.48 7.28
C GLU A 383 -1.28 22.09 8.41
N THR A 384 -2.43 21.52 8.05
CA THR A 384 -3.51 21.15 8.99
C THR A 384 -3.45 19.70 9.45
N PHE A 385 -2.60 18.87 8.81
CA PHE A 385 -2.51 17.42 9.03
C PHE A 385 -3.83 16.68 8.81
N ARG A 386 -4.69 17.20 7.93
CA ARG A 386 -5.95 16.56 7.53
C ARG A 386 -5.68 15.54 6.41
N CYS A 387 -5.89 14.25 6.68
CA CYS A 387 -5.87 13.21 5.65
C CYS A 387 -6.91 13.53 4.56
N GLU A 388 -6.59 13.24 3.30
CA GLU A 388 -7.59 13.27 2.22
C GLU A 388 -8.65 12.19 2.48
N ASP A 389 -9.93 12.52 2.34
CA ASP A 389 -11.02 11.56 2.58
C ASP A 389 -11.20 10.60 1.40
N PHE A 390 -10.21 9.70 1.20
CA PHE A 390 -10.26 8.65 0.19
C PHE A 390 -9.41 7.42 0.60
N PRO A 391 -9.88 6.18 0.34
CA PRO A 391 -11.24 5.78 -0.01
C PRO A 391 -12.19 5.69 1.20
N PHE A 392 -11.76 6.26 2.34
CA PHE A 392 -12.54 6.36 3.57
C PHE A 392 -12.52 7.80 4.07
N VAL A 393 -13.43 8.11 4.99
CA VAL A 393 -13.56 9.41 5.63
C VAL A 393 -12.92 9.38 7.01
N PHE A 394 -11.90 10.21 7.20
CA PHE A 394 -11.13 10.32 8.44
C PHE A 394 -11.71 11.40 9.36
N HIS A 395 -11.61 11.19 10.67
CA HIS A 395 -12.19 12.08 11.66
C HIS A 395 -11.21 12.34 12.82
N THR A 396 -11.06 13.60 13.21
CA THR A 396 -10.45 13.98 14.50
C THR A 396 -11.41 13.63 15.65
N VAL A 397 -10.95 13.67 16.90
CA VAL A 397 -11.82 13.35 18.06
C VAL A 397 -13.00 14.32 18.10
N ASP A 398 -12.73 15.61 17.93
CA ASP A 398 -13.76 16.65 18.00
C ASP A 398 -14.71 16.63 16.79
N ALA A 399 -14.25 16.20 15.60
CA ALA A 399 -15.14 15.98 14.46
C ALA A 399 -16.14 14.83 14.72
N CYS A 400 -15.73 13.77 15.42
CA CYS A 400 -16.64 12.70 15.84
C CYS A 400 -17.65 13.23 16.87
N ARG A 401 -17.16 13.91 17.92
CA ARG A 401 -18.00 14.51 18.98
C ARG A 401 -19.06 15.44 18.39
N GLU A 402 -18.67 16.33 17.48
CA GLU A 402 -19.58 17.28 16.84
C GLU A 402 -20.63 16.58 15.97
N LEU A 403 -20.24 15.59 15.16
CA LEU A 403 -21.18 14.82 14.34
C LEU A 403 -22.21 14.06 15.20
N LEU A 404 -21.77 13.44 16.30
CA LEU A 404 -22.62 12.73 17.24
C LEU A 404 -23.56 13.71 17.98
N ARG A 405 -23.04 14.87 18.41
CA ARG A 405 -23.84 15.97 18.99
C ARG A 405 -24.91 16.47 18.03
N GLN A 406 -24.59 16.65 16.74
CA GLN A 406 -25.55 17.01 15.68
C GLN A 406 -26.58 15.89 15.43
N GLY A 407 -26.20 14.62 15.59
CA GLY A 407 -27.13 13.49 15.64
C GLY A 407 -28.07 13.50 16.85
N GLY A 408 -27.80 14.31 17.87
CA GLY A 408 -28.51 14.31 19.15
C GLY A 408 -28.24 13.03 19.95
N VAL A 409 -26.97 12.65 20.05
CA VAL A 409 -26.48 11.37 20.59
C VAL A 409 -25.51 11.66 21.74
N LYS A 410 -25.80 11.16 22.96
CA LYS A 410 -25.19 11.63 24.22
C LYS A 410 -24.09 10.69 24.75
N VAL A 411 -22.85 10.92 24.30
CA VAL A 411 -21.66 10.08 24.56
C VAL A 411 -21.55 9.64 26.03
N LEU A 412 -21.37 8.33 26.26
CA LEU A 412 -21.07 7.76 27.58
C LEU A 412 -19.58 7.47 27.77
N HIS A 413 -18.94 6.86 26.79
CA HIS A 413 -17.51 6.57 26.79
C HIS A 413 -16.92 6.81 25.40
N GLU A 414 -15.65 7.19 25.37
CA GLU A 414 -14.84 7.32 24.15
C GLU A 414 -13.67 6.33 24.30
N VAL A 415 -13.39 5.51 23.27
CA VAL A 415 -12.42 4.43 23.39
C VAL A 415 -11.54 4.32 22.13
N ALA A 416 -10.22 4.37 22.35
CA ALA A 416 -9.22 3.88 21.42
C ALA A 416 -9.30 2.35 21.39
N SER A 417 -9.96 1.77 20.38
CA SER A 417 -10.38 0.36 20.35
C SER A 417 -9.21 -0.62 20.35
N ASP A 418 -8.11 -0.25 19.70
CA ASP A 418 -6.88 -1.02 19.53
C ASP A 418 -5.62 -0.26 19.95
N GLY A 419 -5.67 1.06 20.09
CA GLY A 419 -4.52 1.86 20.50
C GLY A 419 -3.42 1.85 19.44
N VAL A 420 -2.18 1.60 19.88
CA VAL A 420 -1.01 1.42 18.99
C VAL A 420 -0.76 -0.04 18.59
N SER A 421 -1.77 -0.93 18.68
CA SER A 421 -1.59 -2.37 18.46
C SER A 421 -1.10 -2.73 17.05
N GLU A 422 -1.43 -1.89 16.06
CA GLU A 422 -0.96 -2.04 14.68
C GLU A 422 0.55 -1.76 14.56
N LEU A 423 1.00 -0.59 14.99
CA LEU A 423 2.43 -0.19 14.94
C LEU A 423 3.34 -1.11 15.77
N LEU A 424 2.75 -1.84 16.72
CA LEU A 424 3.44 -2.82 17.56
C LEU A 424 3.03 -4.27 17.24
N GLN A 425 2.49 -4.52 16.03
CA GLN A 425 1.91 -5.81 15.67
C GLN A 425 2.89 -6.97 15.88
N ASP A 426 4.15 -6.82 15.47
CA ASP A 426 5.16 -7.87 15.57
C ASP A 426 5.52 -8.16 17.03
N GLN A 427 5.70 -7.12 17.84
CA GLN A 427 6.01 -7.23 19.26
C GLN A 427 4.85 -7.87 20.04
N ILE A 428 3.62 -7.48 19.76
CA ILE A 428 2.41 -8.03 20.40
C ILE A 428 2.17 -9.48 19.96
N ASN A 429 2.39 -9.80 18.69
CA ASN A 429 2.23 -11.17 18.20
C ASN A 429 3.29 -12.13 18.75
N ALA A 430 4.50 -11.63 19.05
CA ALA A 430 5.57 -12.39 19.70
C ALA A 430 5.38 -12.60 21.21
N MET A 431 4.38 -11.96 21.85
CA MET A 431 4.10 -12.16 23.28
C MET A 431 3.60 -13.57 23.58
N ASP A 432 4.04 -14.14 24.71
CA ASP A 432 3.38 -15.30 25.28
C ASP A 432 2.01 -14.94 25.89
N ALA A 433 1.23 -15.96 26.27
CA ALA A 433 -0.13 -15.76 26.77
C ALA A 433 -0.18 -14.91 28.06
N ALA A 434 0.84 -14.97 28.91
CA ALA A 434 0.90 -14.20 30.15
C ALA A 434 1.22 -12.72 29.87
N SER A 435 2.18 -12.47 28.98
CA SER A 435 2.58 -11.14 28.53
C SER A 435 1.46 -10.45 27.76
N TYR A 436 0.78 -11.17 26.86
CA TYR A 436 -0.37 -10.64 26.12
C TYR A 436 -1.57 -10.34 27.04
N ALA A 437 -1.85 -11.19 28.05
CA ALA A 437 -2.87 -10.89 29.05
C ALA A 437 -2.53 -9.64 29.86
N GLN A 438 -1.27 -9.42 30.21
CA GLN A 438 -0.83 -8.21 30.90
C GLN A 438 -0.84 -6.97 29.98
N TYR A 439 -0.52 -7.13 28.69
CA TYR A 439 -0.66 -6.08 27.67
C TYR A 439 -2.13 -5.64 27.52
N LEU A 440 -3.07 -6.58 27.44
CA LEU A 440 -4.50 -6.27 27.39
C LEU A 440 -4.97 -5.51 28.65
N ARG A 441 -4.47 -5.87 29.85
CA ARG A 441 -4.74 -5.10 31.08
C ARG A 441 -4.22 -3.67 31.01
N TYR A 442 -3.04 -3.45 30.41
CA TYR A 442 -2.50 -2.12 30.19
C TYR A 442 -3.33 -1.33 29.15
N HIS A 443 -3.66 -1.95 28.01
CA HIS A 443 -4.53 -1.35 26.99
C HIS A 443 -5.90 -0.96 27.57
N PHE A 444 -6.57 -1.83 28.34
CA PHE A 444 -7.84 -1.51 29.00
C PHE A 444 -7.74 -0.42 30.08
N TYR A 445 -6.53 -0.10 30.57
CA TYR A 445 -6.28 1.00 31.50
C TYR A 445 -6.00 2.33 30.76
N THR A 446 -5.54 2.28 29.51
CA THR A 446 -5.21 3.47 28.71
C THR A 446 -6.27 3.85 27.68
N CYS A 447 -7.14 2.93 27.24
CA CYS A 447 -8.00 3.14 26.08
C CYS A 447 -9.11 4.21 26.23
N GLU A 448 -9.52 4.55 27.45
CA GLU A 448 -10.47 5.67 27.73
C GLU A 448 -9.76 7.01 28.00
N LYS A 449 -8.42 7.04 28.09
CA LYS A 449 -7.71 8.26 28.48
C LYS A 449 -7.73 9.31 27.34
N PRO A 450 -8.03 10.59 27.61
CA PRO A 450 -8.13 11.63 26.58
C PRO A 450 -6.89 11.73 25.67
N GLU A 451 -5.70 11.52 26.23
CA GLU A 451 -4.42 11.58 25.51
C GLU A 451 -4.22 10.41 24.52
N HIS A 452 -4.98 9.32 24.68
CA HIS A 452 -4.90 8.13 23.84
C HIS A 452 -6.07 7.98 22.86
N LEU A 453 -7.18 8.73 23.03
CA LEU A 453 -8.31 8.72 22.08
C LEU A 453 -7.89 9.06 20.65
N GLY A 454 -6.81 9.85 20.50
CA GLY A 454 -6.21 10.17 19.21
C GLY A 454 -5.62 8.96 18.46
N ALA A 455 -5.04 8.00 19.19
CA ALA A 455 -4.16 6.96 18.67
C ALA A 455 -4.84 5.59 18.58
N SER A 456 -5.53 5.31 17.46
CA SER A 456 -6.22 4.04 17.17
C SER A 456 -6.43 3.90 15.66
N ASN A 457 -6.04 2.76 15.06
CA ASN A 457 -6.03 2.49 13.61
C ASN A 457 -5.90 0.99 13.28
N GLN A 458 -6.49 0.52 12.16
CA GLN A 458 -6.41 -0.91 11.79
C GLN A 458 -6.70 -1.27 10.31
N PRO A 459 -5.71 -1.72 9.51
CA PRO A 459 -6.04 -2.89 8.67
C PRO A 459 -5.02 -4.02 8.48
N PRO A 460 -5.50 -5.16 7.92
CA PRO A 460 -4.67 -6.32 7.70
C PRO A 460 -3.76 -6.27 6.48
N ALA A 461 -2.48 -6.59 6.72
CA ALA A 461 -1.61 -7.26 5.76
C ALA A 461 -2.27 -8.54 5.20
N VAL A 462 -2.24 -8.69 3.88
CA VAL A 462 -2.69 -9.89 3.15
C VAL A 462 -1.48 -10.77 2.85
N CYS A 463 -1.56 -12.06 3.20
CA CYS A 463 -0.62 -13.06 2.72
C CYS A 463 -1.31 -13.92 1.65
N GLY A 464 -1.19 -13.47 0.39
CA GLY A 464 -1.82 -14.04 -0.79
C GLY A 464 -1.55 -13.11 -1.98
N LYS A 465 -1.05 -13.65 -3.10
CA LYS A 465 -0.52 -12.84 -4.22
C LYS A 465 -1.53 -11.79 -4.74
N GLY A 466 -1.14 -10.52 -4.83
CA GLY A 466 -1.71 -9.57 -5.81
C GLY A 466 -2.27 -8.22 -5.31
N ILE A 467 -2.16 -7.87 -4.03
CA ILE A 467 -2.61 -6.56 -3.46
C ILE A 467 -1.61 -6.15 -2.36
N GLY A 468 -1.21 -4.90 -2.15
CA GLY A 468 -1.52 -3.61 -2.82
C GLY A 468 -1.48 -2.48 -1.79
N HIS A 469 -0.49 -1.58 -1.82
CA HIS A 469 0.09 -1.08 -0.57
C HIS A 469 -0.79 -0.16 0.27
N TRP A 470 -1.58 0.70 -0.37
CA TRP A 470 -2.57 1.54 0.29
C TRP A 470 -3.63 0.75 1.11
N ALA A 471 -3.74 -0.58 0.96
CA ALA A 471 -4.67 -1.43 1.74
C ALA A 471 -4.41 -1.37 3.27
N ALA A 472 -3.32 -0.69 3.64
CA ALA A 472 -2.86 -0.20 4.94
C ALA A 472 -3.70 0.93 5.58
N VAL A 473 -4.68 1.54 4.91
CA VAL A 473 -5.63 2.47 5.56
C VAL A 473 -7.02 1.87 5.72
N ARG A 474 -7.41 1.46 6.93
CA ARG A 474 -8.82 1.23 7.33
C ARG A 474 -8.94 1.47 8.86
N GLN A 475 -10.17 1.68 9.34
CA GLN A 475 -10.74 1.38 10.68
C GLN A 475 -9.99 1.90 11.94
N LYS A 476 -10.54 1.93 13.18
CA LYS A 476 -11.89 2.26 13.69
C LYS A 476 -11.76 2.62 15.20
N ARG A 477 -11.75 3.91 15.58
CA ARG A 477 -12.10 4.35 16.95
C ARG A 477 -13.53 3.91 17.28
N ILE A 478 -13.85 3.68 18.55
CA ILE A 478 -15.22 3.37 18.98
C ILE A 478 -15.73 4.43 19.96
N TYR A 479 -16.90 4.98 19.66
CA TYR A 479 -17.64 5.87 20.54
C TYR A 479 -18.86 5.10 21.06
N LEU A 480 -19.03 5.10 22.37
CA LEU A 480 -19.99 4.30 23.09
C LEU A 480 -21.03 5.22 23.69
N ILE A 481 -22.28 5.05 23.28
CA ILE A 481 -23.25 6.13 23.43
C ILE A 481 -24.65 5.62 23.77
N HIS A 482 -25.27 6.27 24.74
CA HIS A 482 -26.68 6.12 25.07
C HIS A 482 -27.46 7.31 24.49
N GLN A 483 -28.78 7.18 24.37
CA GLN A 483 -29.64 8.33 24.05
C GLN A 483 -29.52 9.45 25.10
#